data_AF-A0A5D3F6R0-F1
#
_entry.id   AF-A0A5D3F6R0-F1
#
_cell.length_a   1.000
_cell.length_b   1.000
_cell.length_c   1.000
_cell.angle_alpha   90.00
_cell.angle_beta   90.00
_cell.angle_gamma   90.00
#
_symmetry.space_group_name_H-M   'P 1'
#
loop_
_entity.id
_entity.type
_entity.pdbx_description
1 polymer ?
#
loop_
_entity_poly.entity_id
_entity_poly.type
_entity_poly.pdbx_seq_one_letter_code
_entity_poly.pdbx_strand_id
1 'polypeptide(L)'
;MTSQTARQVTPQGSPMAPVPYRVTRSRAETADTVTLTLEPVAAAIPEPAPGQFTMMYAFGVGEVPISVSRTGPVLEQTVRAVGSVTRAVCGTRPGQVLGLRGPFGTGWELGSARGRDLVIAAGGIGLAPLRPVVLRALADRDAFGRIAVLIGVRTPDDLLFTGELDAWRARGAQVEVTADRPAPGWTGHVGLITSLAGAADVDPARAVAFVCGPEVMMRVTAEAFIGLGTPAADVRLSLERNMRCGLGWCGHCQLGPLLICRDGPVVPYERAVPLMTVREL
;
A
#
# COMPACT_ATOMS: atom_id res chain seq x y z
N MET A 1 20.80 -36.99 0.22
CA MET A 1 20.60 -36.35 1.55
C MET A 1 19.47 -35.35 1.41
N THR A 2 18.26 -35.81 1.74
CA THR A 2 17.00 -35.07 1.61
C THR A 2 16.83 -34.14 2.80
N SER A 3 17.05 -32.85 2.57
CA SER A 3 16.77 -31.77 3.53
C SER A 3 15.26 -31.50 3.56
N GLN A 4 14.57 -32.05 4.57
CA GLN A 4 13.21 -31.68 4.92
C GLN A 4 13.17 -30.21 5.36
N THR A 5 12.57 -29.35 4.55
CA THR A 5 12.22 -27.99 4.95
C THR A 5 11.09 -28.07 5.97
N ALA A 6 11.37 -27.59 7.19
CA ALA A 6 10.40 -27.55 8.28
C ALA A 6 9.14 -26.78 7.86
N ARG A 7 8.00 -27.48 7.84
CA ARG A 7 6.68 -26.85 7.76
C ARG A 7 6.50 -25.98 9.01
N GLN A 8 6.47 -24.67 8.84
CA GLN A 8 6.03 -23.75 9.88
C GLN A 8 4.59 -24.09 10.27
N VAL A 9 4.39 -24.42 11.54
CA VAL A 9 3.09 -24.73 12.13
C VAL A 9 2.28 -23.44 12.24
N THR A 10 1.24 -23.32 11.43
CA THR A 10 0.20 -22.28 11.56
C THR A 10 -0.57 -22.50 12.86
N PRO A 11 -1.01 -21.47 13.60
CA PRO A 11 -1.87 -21.67 14.76
C PRO A 11 -3.13 -22.45 14.34
N GLN A 12 -3.47 -23.48 15.12
CA GLN A 12 -4.65 -24.32 14.90
C GLN A 12 -5.93 -23.46 14.91
N GLY A 13 -6.47 -23.17 13.72
CA GLY A 13 -7.68 -22.38 13.54
C GLY A 13 -8.10 -22.32 12.08
N SER A 14 -9.39 -22.12 11.82
CA SER A 14 -9.92 -21.90 10.48
C SER A 14 -9.26 -20.66 9.84
N PRO A 15 -8.95 -20.64 8.52
CA PRO A 15 -8.43 -19.45 7.84
C PRO A 15 -9.43 -18.28 7.81
N MET A 16 -10.69 -18.55 8.17
CA MET A 16 -11.75 -17.56 8.35
C MET A 16 -11.88 -17.08 9.80
N ALA A 17 -11.13 -17.67 10.76
CA ALA A 17 -11.12 -17.21 12.14
C ALA A 17 -10.17 -16.01 12.28
N PRO A 18 -10.64 -14.85 12.79
CA PRO A 18 -9.77 -13.71 13.03
C PRO A 18 -8.87 -13.94 14.25
N VAL A 19 -7.62 -13.50 14.14
CA VAL A 19 -6.67 -13.40 15.24
C VAL A 19 -6.90 -12.07 15.98
N PRO A 20 -7.07 -12.05 17.31
CA PRO A 20 -7.28 -10.81 18.04
C PRO A 20 -6.01 -9.94 18.14
N TYR A 21 -6.13 -8.68 17.75
CA TYR A 21 -5.09 -7.66 17.84
C TYR A 21 -5.58 -6.47 18.67
N ARG A 22 -4.79 -6.06 19.65
CA ARG A 22 -5.03 -4.88 20.46
C ARG A 22 -4.52 -3.64 19.72
N VAL A 23 -5.34 -2.60 19.66
CA VAL A 23 -4.89 -1.27 19.24
C VAL A 23 -4.07 -0.69 20.38
N THR A 24 -2.78 -0.44 20.17
CA THR A 24 -1.92 0.20 21.18
C THR A 24 -1.78 1.69 20.96
N ARG A 25 -1.94 2.15 19.72
CA ARG A 25 -1.95 3.56 19.35
C ARG A 25 -2.93 3.82 18.22
N SER A 26 -3.56 5.00 18.26
CA SER A 26 -4.38 5.54 17.18
C SER A 26 -3.90 6.96 16.91
N ARG A 27 -3.56 7.25 15.65
CA ARG A 27 -3.11 8.56 15.18
C ARG A 27 -4.02 9.04 14.07
N ALA A 28 -4.63 10.21 14.25
CA ALA A 28 -5.30 10.89 13.15
C ALA A 28 -4.24 11.39 12.14
N GLU A 29 -4.40 10.99 10.87
CA GLU A 29 -3.58 11.49 9.77
C GLU A 29 -4.28 12.65 9.06
N THR A 30 -5.60 12.54 8.86
CA THR A 30 -6.47 13.59 8.30
C THR A 30 -7.79 13.63 9.08
N ALA A 31 -8.75 14.44 8.64
CA ALA A 31 -10.09 14.49 9.21
C ALA A 31 -10.86 13.15 9.15
N ASP A 32 -10.54 12.27 8.19
CA ASP A 32 -11.25 11.02 7.94
C ASP A 32 -10.36 9.77 7.92
N THR A 33 -9.05 9.93 8.13
CA THR A 33 -8.07 8.85 8.00
C THR A 33 -7.26 8.70 9.29
N VAL A 34 -7.13 7.47 9.79
CA VAL A 34 -6.35 7.15 10.99
C VAL A 34 -5.33 6.05 10.70
N THR A 35 -4.18 6.11 11.37
CA THR A 35 -3.21 5.02 11.45
C THR A 35 -3.35 4.34 12.81
N LEU A 36 -3.58 3.03 12.79
CA LEU A 36 -3.65 2.19 13.99
C LEU A 36 -2.37 1.37 14.13
N THR A 37 -1.78 1.37 15.33
CA THR A 37 -0.71 0.44 15.71
C THR A 37 -1.32 -0.77 16.41
N LEU A 38 -0.97 -1.96 15.95
CA LEU A 38 -1.63 -3.22 16.30
C LEU A 38 -0.64 -4.21 16.89
N GLU A 39 -1.00 -4.81 18.02
CA GLU A 39 -0.21 -5.86 18.67
C GLU A 39 -1.06 -7.11 18.89
N PRO A 40 -0.54 -8.32 18.65
CA PRO A 40 -1.27 -9.56 18.88
C PRO A 40 -1.61 -9.71 20.37
N VAL A 41 -2.84 -10.13 20.68
CA VAL A 41 -3.23 -10.41 22.08
C VAL A 41 -2.58 -11.70 22.60
N ALA A 42 -2.40 -12.69 21.73
CA ALA A 42 -1.78 -13.97 22.09
C ALA A 42 -0.95 -14.53 20.92
N ALA A 43 -1.62 -14.95 19.84
CA ALA A 43 -0.97 -15.40 18.62
C ALA A 43 -0.90 -14.27 17.61
N ALA A 44 0.14 -14.26 16.77
CA ALA A 44 0.27 -13.35 15.65
C ALA A 44 -0.09 -14.04 14.33
N ILE A 45 -0.59 -13.25 13.37
CA ILE A 45 -0.57 -13.67 11.96
C ILE A 45 0.89 -13.73 11.46
N PRO A 46 1.19 -14.46 10.37
CA PRO A 46 2.49 -14.37 9.71
C PRO A 46 2.86 -12.92 9.37
N GLU A 47 4.16 -12.58 9.38
CA GLU A 47 4.61 -11.22 9.07
C GLU A 47 4.21 -10.84 7.62
N PRO A 48 3.44 -9.76 7.42
CA PRO A 48 3.08 -9.31 6.08
C PRO A 48 4.28 -8.72 5.33
N ALA A 49 4.42 -9.08 4.05
CA ALA A 49 5.34 -8.37 3.15
C ALA A 49 4.75 -7.00 2.71
N PRO A 50 5.59 -6.01 2.36
CA PRO A 50 5.13 -4.77 1.73
C PRO A 50 4.22 -5.05 0.52
N GLY A 51 3.03 -4.46 0.51
CA GLY A 51 2.01 -4.64 -0.54
C GLY A 51 0.93 -5.66 -0.20
N GLN A 52 1.14 -6.50 0.81
CA GLN A 52 0.09 -7.37 1.34
C GLN A 52 -0.90 -6.60 2.22
N PHE A 53 -2.05 -7.23 2.44
CA PHE A 53 -3.14 -6.69 3.22
C PHE A 53 -3.65 -7.71 4.24
N THR A 54 -4.47 -7.26 5.18
CA THR A 54 -5.22 -8.12 6.10
C THR A 54 -6.71 -7.87 5.92
N MET A 55 -7.54 -8.87 6.21
CA MET A 55 -8.97 -8.63 6.44
C MET A 55 -9.13 -8.18 7.90
N MET A 56 -9.42 -6.90 8.09
CA MET A 56 -9.60 -6.30 9.41
C MET A 56 -11.07 -6.37 9.81
N TYR A 57 -11.34 -7.03 10.92
CA TYR A 57 -12.67 -7.30 11.46
C TYR A 57 -12.96 -6.39 12.65
N ALA A 58 -13.97 -5.53 12.50
CA ALA A 58 -14.63 -4.85 13.61
C ALA A 58 -15.73 -5.78 14.14
N PHE A 59 -15.51 -6.36 15.33
CA PHE A 59 -16.40 -7.36 15.92
C PHE A 59 -17.86 -6.88 15.98
N GLY A 60 -18.77 -7.69 15.44
CA GLY A 60 -20.20 -7.37 15.36
C GLY A 60 -20.61 -6.39 14.25
N VAL A 61 -19.65 -5.77 13.53
CA VAL A 61 -19.93 -4.82 12.44
C VAL A 61 -19.63 -5.42 11.07
N GLY A 62 -18.45 -6.01 10.89
CA GLY A 62 -18.02 -6.59 9.62
C GLY A 62 -16.52 -6.51 9.39
N GLU A 63 -16.06 -7.07 8.27
CA GLU A 63 -14.66 -7.10 7.87
C GLU A 63 -14.41 -6.35 6.57
N VAL A 64 -13.21 -5.81 6.42
CA VAL A 64 -12.78 -5.04 5.25
C VAL A 64 -11.30 -5.32 4.95
N PRO A 65 -10.89 -5.45 3.67
CA PRO A 65 -9.47 -5.56 3.31
C PRO A 65 -8.77 -4.22 3.58
N ILE A 66 -7.69 -4.24 4.35
CA ILE A 66 -6.87 -3.06 4.65
C ILE A 66 -5.41 -3.40 4.38
N SER A 67 -4.76 -2.60 3.54
CA SER A 67 -3.33 -2.75 3.26
C SER A 67 -2.48 -2.48 4.49
N VAL A 68 -1.33 -3.14 4.58
CA VAL A 68 -0.36 -2.90 5.64
C VAL A 68 0.42 -1.62 5.33
N SER A 69 0.47 -0.68 6.28
CA SER A 69 1.18 0.59 6.16
C SER A 69 2.49 0.66 6.96
N ARG A 70 2.77 -0.35 7.79
CA ARG A 70 4.09 -0.68 8.34
C ARG A 70 4.15 -2.16 8.74
N THR A 71 5.29 -2.79 8.51
CA THR A 71 5.55 -4.20 8.88
C THR A 71 6.94 -4.34 9.53
N GLY A 72 7.19 -5.46 10.19
CA GLY A 72 8.39 -5.74 11.00
C GLY A 72 8.09 -5.64 12.49
N PRO A 73 8.87 -4.88 13.29
CA PRO A 73 8.69 -4.82 14.73
C PRO A 73 7.37 -4.17 15.16
N VAL A 74 6.72 -3.45 14.25
CA VAL A 74 5.45 -2.75 14.49
C VAL A 74 4.55 -2.97 13.28
N LEU A 75 3.33 -3.48 13.52
CA LEU A 75 2.28 -3.57 12.52
C LEU A 75 1.43 -2.30 12.58
N GLU A 76 1.39 -1.55 11.48
CA GLU A 76 0.49 -0.41 11.33
C GLU A 76 -0.40 -0.59 10.10
N GLN A 77 -1.63 -0.12 10.22
CA GLN A 77 -2.59 -0.07 9.13
C GLN A 77 -3.31 1.28 9.15
N THR A 78 -3.39 1.90 7.97
CA THR A 78 -3.98 3.23 7.80
C THR A 78 -5.31 3.09 7.09
N VAL A 79 -6.38 3.63 7.69
CA VAL A 79 -7.77 3.39 7.30
C VAL A 79 -8.51 4.70 7.14
N ARG A 80 -9.24 4.85 6.03
CA ARG A 80 -10.15 5.97 5.79
C ARG A 80 -11.59 5.59 6.10
N ALA A 81 -12.31 6.48 6.77
CA ALA A 81 -13.67 6.28 7.28
C ALA A 81 -14.77 6.42 6.20
N VAL A 82 -14.76 5.56 5.17
CA VAL A 82 -15.68 5.67 4.01
C VAL A 82 -16.97 4.83 4.12
N GLY A 83 -17.00 3.78 4.93
CA GLY A 83 -18.14 2.89 5.14
C GLY A 83 -18.40 2.54 6.62
N SER A 84 -19.40 1.71 6.89
CA SER A 84 -19.76 1.30 8.26
C SER A 84 -18.62 0.61 9.00
N VAL A 85 -18.00 -0.39 8.37
CA VAL A 85 -16.87 -1.14 8.96
C VAL A 85 -15.66 -0.23 9.18
N THR A 86 -15.26 0.55 8.17
CA THR A 86 -14.10 1.44 8.30
C THR A 86 -14.33 2.55 9.32
N ARG A 87 -15.55 3.07 9.48
CA ARG A 87 -15.88 4.04 10.55
C ARG A 87 -15.76 3.40 11.93
N ALA A 88 -16.23 2.16 12.09
CA ALA A 88 -16.06 1.42 13.34
C ALA A 88 -14.57 1.16 13.65
N VAL A 89 -13.79 0.76 12.65
CA VAL A 89 -12.34 0.62 12.77
C VAL A 89 -11.68 1.95 13.18
N CYS A 90 -11.95 3.05 12.46
CA CYS A 90 -11.36 4.35 12.77
C CYS A 90 -11.74 4.86 14.17
N GLY A 91 -12.93 4.49 14.67
CA GLY A 91 -13.39 4.82 16.02
C GLY A 91 -12.78 3.97 17.14
N THR A 92 -11.94 2.99 16.82
CA THR A 92 -11.33 2.09 17.81
C THR A 92 -10.24 2.82 18.59
N ARG A 93 -10.35 2.76 19.92
CA ARG A 93 -9.45 3.43 20.86
C ARG A 93 -8.31 2.51 21.32
N PRO A 94 -7.16 3.08 21.73
CA PRO A 94 -6.13 2.30 22.39
C PRO A 94 -6.68 1.43 23.55
N GLY A 95 -6.20 0.19 23.63
CA GLY A 95 -6.66 -0.84 24.56
C GLY A 95 -7.76 -1.75 24.00
N GLN A 96 -8.52 -1.31 22.99
CA GLN A 96 -9.58 -2.11 22.36
C GLN A 96 -9.00 -3.12 21.35
N VAL A 97 -9.82 -4.09 20.94
CA VAL A 97 -9.40 -5.25 20.13
C VAL A 97 -10.14 -5.27 18.80
N LEU A 98 -9.38 -5.50 17.73
CA LEU A 98 -9.85 -5.80 16.37
C LEU A 98 -9.45 -7.23 16.01
N GLY A 99 -10.11 -7.83 15.03
CA GLY A 99 -9.71 -9.13 14.47
C GLY A 99 -8.90 -8.93 13.20
N LEU A 100 -7.82 -9.68 13.00
CA LEU A 100 -7.06 -9.70 11.73
C LEU A 100 -7.06 -11.11 11.14
N ARG A 101 -7.27 -11.21 9.83
CA ARG A 101 -6.93 -12.40 9.04
C ARG A 101 -5.93 -12.05 7.96
N GLY A 102 -5.05 -12.99 7.63
CA GLY A 102 -4.03 -12.83 6.61
C GLY A 102 -2.64 -13.20 7.13
N PRO A 103 -1.58 -12.63 6.54
CA PRO A 103 -1.61 -11.70 5.42
C PRO A 103 -2.15 -12.37 4.14
N PHE A 104 -2.72 -11.55 3.26
CA PHE A 104 -3.27 -11.98 1.98
C PHE A 104 -2.60 -11.24 0.82
N GLY A 105 -2.71 -11.85 -0.36
CA GLY A 105 -2.23 -11.30 -1.61
C GLY A 105 -0.72 -11.31 -1.80
N THR A 106 -0.28 -10.53 -2.78
CA THR A 106 1.08 -10.40 -3.30
C THR A 106 1.70 -9.07 -2.91
N GLY A 107 3.03 -9.04 -2.83
CA GLY A 107 3.79 -7.85 -2.44
C GLY A 107 4.36 -7.06 -3.61
N TRP A 108 5.07 -5.98 -3.29
CA TRP A 108 5.73 -5.11 -4.27
C TRP A 108 6.96 -5.71 -4.95
N GLU A 109 7.44 -6.88 -4.51
CA GLU A 109 8.67 -7.49 -5.01
C GLU A 109 9.86 -6.52 -4.98
N LEU A 110 10.01 -5.77 -3.87
CA LEU A 110 11.03 -4.72 -3.70
C LEU A 110 12.45 -5.19 -4.00
N GLY A 111 12.75 -6.48 -3.80
CA GLY A 111 14.05 -7.07 -4.18
C GLY A 111 14.41 -6.91 -5.65
N SER A 112 13.41 -6.85 -6.55
CA SER A 112 13.63 -6.63 -7.99
C SER A 112 14.14 -5.22 -8.36
N ALA A 113 14.07 -4.27 -7.42
CA ALA A 113 14.56 -2.90 -7.59
C ALA A 113 15.97 -2.68 -7.00
N ARG A 114 16.63 -3.69 -6.42
CA ARG A 114 17.99 -3.53 -5.91
C ARG A 114 18.97 -3.22 -7.06
N GLY A 115 19.89 -2.29 -6.83
CA GLY A 115 20.84 -1.79 -7.83
C GLY A 115 20.23 -0.89 -8.91
N ARG A 116 18.94 -0.55 -8.79
CA ARG A 116 18.16 0.22 -9.76
C ARG A 116 17.60 1.50 -9.14
N ASP A 117 17.14 2.41 -9.97
CA ASP A 117 16.38 3.58 -9.51
C ASP A 117 14.96 3.14 -9.12
N LEU A 118 14.43 3.68 -8.02
CA LEU A 118 13.14 3.29 -7.45
C LEU A 118 12.19 4.49 -7.44
N VAL A 119 11.06 4.35 -8.12
CA VAL A 119 9.96 5.31 -8.12
C VAL A 119 8.81 4.77 -7.30
N ILE A 120 8.32 5.57 -6.36
CA ILE A 120 7.19 5.27 -5.49
C ILE A 120 6.15 6.38 -5.71
N ALA A 121 5.08 6.10 -6.45
CA ALA A 121 4.07 7.10 -6.81
C ALA A 121 2.72 6.80 -6.15
N ALA A 122 2.23 7.72 -5.33
CA ALA A 122 1.09 7.51 -4.44
C ALA A 122 -0.01 8.56 -4.63
N GLY A 123 -1.27 8.14 -4.59
CA GLY A 123 -2.43 9.03 -4.68
C GLY A 123 -3.30 8.93 -3.44
N GLY A 124 -3.37 10.00 -2.65
CA GLY A 124 -4.13 10.04 -1.39
C GLY A 124 -3.75 8.88 -0.47
N ILE A 125 -4.76 8.07 -0.07
CA ILE A 125 -4.54 6.91 0.80
C ILE A 125 -3.69 5.80 0.17
N GLY A 126 -3.46 5.83 -1.15
CA GLY A 126 -2.51 4.93 -1.82
C GLY A 126 -1.07 5.05 -1.31
N LEU A 127 -0.73 6.10 -0.56
CA LEU A 127 0.57 6.19 0.13
C LEU A 127 0.71 5.15 1.26
N ALA A 128 -0.40 4.74 1.89
CA ALA A 128 -0.39 3.77 2.98
C ALA A 128 0.25 2.42 2.59
N PRO A 129 -0.17 1.72 1.51
CA PRO A 129 0.47 0.47 1.07
C PRO A 129 1.90 0.64 0.54
N LEU A 130 2.29 1.85 0.15
CA LEU A 130 3.64 2.16 -0.34
C LEU A 130 4.61 2.57 0.78
N ARG A 131 4.10 3.05 1.93
CA ARG A 131 4.93 3.45 3.07
C ARG A 131 5.89 2.34 3.54
N PRO A 132 5.51 1.04 3.65
CA PRO A 132 6.45 -0.01 3.98
C PRO A 132 7.60 -0.15 2.97
N VAL A 133 7.35 0.13 1.68
CA VAL A 133 8.39 0.14 0.64
C VAL A 133 9.37 1.27 0.90
N VAL A 134 8.88 2.49 1.12
CA VAL A 134 9.71 3.67 1.43
C VAL A 134 10.59 3.38 2.64
N LEU A 135 9.99 2.89 3.73
CA LEU A 135 10.72 2.62 4.97
C LEU A 135 11.80 1.54 4.80
N ARG A 136 11.52 0.45 4.06
CA ARG A 136 12.48 -0.62 3.80
C ARG A 136 13.58 -0.17 2.84
N ALA A 137 13.24 0.57 1.78
CA ALA A 137 14.21 1.09 0.82
C ALA A 137 15.17 2.10 1.47
N LEU A 138 14.67 2.97 2.35
CA LEU A 138 15.51 3.91 3.10
C LEU A 138 16.31 3.27 4.24
N ALA A 139 15.85 2.12 4.78
CA ALA A 139 16.60 1.34 5.77
C ALA A 139 17.82 0.65 5.16
N ASP A 140 17.75 0.30 3.88
CA ASP A 140 18.84 -0.30 3.10
C ASP A 140 19.16 0.61 1.90
N ARG A 141 19.38 1.89 2.17
CA ARG A 141 19.45 2.95 1.15
C ARG A 141 20.50 2.64 0.08
N ASP A 142 21.66 2.12 0.47
CA ASP A 142 22.78 1.82 -0.43
C ASP A 142 22.50 0.67 -1.39
N ALA A 143 21.45 -0.13 -1.14
CA ALA A 143 21.03 -1.19 -2.05
C ALA A 143 20.25 -0.68 -3.28
N PHE A 144 19.92 0.61 -3.33
CA PHE A 144 19.13 1.22 -4.40
C PHE A 144 19.91 2.38 -5.04
N GLY A 145 19.62 2.68 -6.30
CA GLY A 145 20.12 3.86 -7.01
C GLY A 145 19.50 5.14 -6.45
N ARG A 146 18.78 5.90 -7.26
CA ARG A 146 17.97 7.03 -6.79
C ARG A 146 16.61 6.56 -6.30
N ILE A 147 16.05 7.24 -5.31
CA ILE A 147 14.72 6.94 -4.76
C ILE A 147 13.87 8.20 -4.89
N ALA A 148 12.79 8.12 -5.67
CA ALA A 148 11.82 9.20 -5.82
C ALA A 148 10.46 8.78 -5.22
N VAL A 149 9.94 9.57 -4.29
CA VAL A 149 8.61 9.41 -3.69
C VAL A 149 7.73 10.56 -4.15
N LEU A 150 6.77 10.25 -5.01
CA LEU A 150 5.88 11.22 -5.63
C LEU A 150 4.47 11.05 -5.04
N ILE A 151 3.89 12.14 -4.54
CA ILE A 151 2.63 12.08 -3.82
C ILE A 151 1.64 13.07 -4.45
N GLY A 152 0.51 12.56 -4.93
CA GLY A 152 -0.62 13.37 -5.40
C GLY A 152 -1.75 13.37 -4.37
N VAL A 153 -2.22 14.56 -4.00
CA VAL A 153 -3.36 14.75 -3.08
C VAL A 153 -4.37 15.73 -3.68
N ARG A 154 -5.63 15.69 -3.21
CA ARG A 154 -6.65 16.63 -3.68
C ARG A 154 -6.48 18.00 -3.04
N THR A 155 -6.23 18.04 -1.74
CA THR A 155 -5.79 19.24 -1.00
C THR A 155 -4.60 18.91 -0.10
N PRO A 156 -3.83 19.90 0.36
CA PRO A 156 -2.75 19.68 1.33
C PRO A 156 -3.22 18.97 2.61
N ASP A 157 -4.46 19.18 3.04
CA ASP A 157 -5.06 18.54 4.22
C ASP A 157 -5.27 17.03 4.06
N ASP A 158 -5.23 16.50 2.82
CA ASP A 158 -5.33 15.07 2.54
C ASP A 158 -3.97 14.35 2.62
N LEU A 159 -2.88 15.08 2.88
CA LEU A 159 -1.52 14.55 2.90
C LEU A 159 -1.28 13.68 4.14
N LEU A 160 -0.97 12.41 3.91
CA LEU A 160 -0.68 11.44 4.97
C LEU A 160 0.80 11.48 5.37
N PHE A 161 1.08 11.10 6.61
CA PHE A 161 2.44 10.92 7.13
C PHE A 161 3.33 12.16 6.99
N THR A 162 2.74 13.36 7.10
CA THR A 162 3.45 14.65 6.95
C THR A 162 4.74 14.73 7.77
N GLY A 163 4.72 14.25 9.02
CA GLY A 163 5.89 14.20 9.90
C GLY A 163 7.00 13.22 9.49
N GLU A 164 6.80 12.39 8.46
CA GLU A 164 7.80 11.46 7.93
C GLU A 164 8.44 11.94 6.64
N LEU A 165 7.78 12.84 5.89
CA LEU A 165 8.25 13.25 4.56
C LEU A 165 9.65 13.89 4.61
N ASP A 166 9.90 14.76 5.59
CA ASP A 166 11.21 15.38 5.78
C ASP A 166 12.26 14.38 6.26
N ALA A 167 11.86 13.38 7.06
CA ALA A 167 12.74 12.29 7.44
C ALA A 167 13.11 11.42 6.24
N TRP A 168 12.20 11.22 5.28
CA TRP A 168 12.49 10.52 4.03
C TRP A 168 13.46 11.31 3.15
N ARG A 169 13.28 12.63 3.06
CA ARG A 169 14.24 13.54 2.38
C ARG A 169 15.63 13.47 3.00
N ALA A 170 15.72 13.61 4.32
CA ALA A 170 16.99 13.56 5.05
C ALA A 170 17.73 12.22 4.91
N ARG A 171 17.01 11.13 4.55
CA ARG A 171 17.57 9.80 4.32
C ARG A 171 17.87 9.51 2.85
N GLY A 172 17.81 10.52 1.97
CA GLY A 172 18.26 10.42 0.60
C GLY A 172 17.21 9.94 -0.40
N ALA A 173 15.92 10.14 -0.11
CA ALA A 173 14.87 10.11 -1.13
C ALA A 173 14.55 11.53 -1.60
N GLN A 174 14.29 11.70 -2.90
CA GLN A 174 13.58 12.86 -3.40
C GLN A 174 12.10 12.69 -3.04
N VAL A 175 11.49 13.68 -2.39
CA VAL A 175 10.05 13.64 -2.05
C VAL A 175 9.37 14.84 -2.66
N GLU A 176 8.51 14.60 -3.65
CA GLU A 176 7.71 15.61 -4.33
C GLU A 176 6.24 15.43 -4.05
N VAL A 177 5.54 16.53 -3.75
CA VAL A 177 4.11 16.52 -3.46
C VAL A 177 3.40 17.49 -4.38
N THR A 178 2.30 17.06 -4.98
CA THR A 178 1.40 17.89 -5.75
C THR A 178 -0.01 17.87 -5.17
N ALA A 179 -0.68 19.02 -5.20
CA ALA A 179 -2.08 19.16 -4.81
C ALA A 179 -2.93 19.61 -6.00
N ASP A 180 -4.07 18.94 -6.23
CA ASP A 180 -5.04 19.38 -7.26
C ASP A 180 -5.59 20.78 -6.95
N ARG A 181 -5.86 21.04 -5.66
CA ARG A 181 -6.34 22.33 -5.14
C ARG A 181 -5.41 22.80 -4.04
N PRO A 182 -4.55 23.81 -4.31
CA PRO A 182 -3.64 24.33 -3.30
C PRO A 182 -4.42 25.10 -2.21
N ALA A 183 -3.82 25.21 -1.03
CA ALA A 183 -4.29 26.07 0.06
C ALA A 183 -3.35 27.29 0.21
N PRO A 184 -3.78 28.39 0.85
CA PRO A 184 -2.89 29.50 1.18
C PRO A 184 -1.63 29.01 1.90
N GLY A 185 -0.45 29.44 1.42
CA GLY A 185 0.84 29.00 1.97
C GLY A 185 1.36 27.67 1.40
N TRP A 186 0.67 27.03 0.46
CA TRP A 186 1.18 25.86 -0.25
C TRP A 186 2.38 26.22 -1.13
N THR A 187 3.49 25.51 -0.92
CA THR A 187 4.76 25.71 -1.65
C THR A 187 5.14 24.51 -2.53
N GLY A 188 4.36 23.44 -2.50
CA GLY A 188 4.58 22.27 -3.36
C GLY A 188 4.03 22.47 -4.77
N HIS A 189 4.07 21.40 -5.56
CA HIS A 189 3.56 21.41 -6.93
C HIS A 189 2.02 21.54 -6.95
N VAL A 190 1.48 22.01 -8.07
CA VAL A 190 0.04 22.15 -8.28
C VAL A 190 -0.36 21.39 -9.53
N GLY A 191 -1.42 20.57 -9.41
CA GLY A 191 -1.96 19.76 -10.50
C GLY A 191 -1.76 18.26 -10.29
N LEU A 192 -1.87 17.50 -11.39
CA LEU A 192 -1.87 16.04 -11.38
C LEU A 192 -0.48 15.46 -11.10
N ILE A 193 -0.42 14.32 -10.39
CA ILE A 193 0.82 13.60 -10.10
C ILE A 193 1.65 13.23 -11.35
N THR A 194 1.02 13.13 -12.52
CA THR A 194 1.72 12.87 -13.78
C THR A 194 2.73 13.96 -14.13
N SER A 195 2.52 15.20 -13.69
CA SER A 195 3.51 16.27 -13.88
C SER A 195 4.81 16.02 -13.11
N LEU A 196 4.74 15.24 -12.01
CA LEU A 196 5.91 14.91 -11.19
C LEU A 196 6.79 13.85 -11.85
N ALA A 197 6.31 13.11 -12.85
CA ALA A 197 7.09 12.06 -13.51
C ALA A 197 8.37 12.63 -14.17
N GLY A 198 8.28 13.81 -14.79
CA GLY A 198 9.44 14.48 -15.38
C GLY A 198 10.33 15.19 -14.36
N ALA A 199 9.84 15.44 -13.14
CA ALA A 199 10.60 16.03 -12.04
C ALA A 199 11.34 14.98 -11.21
N ALA A 200 11.05 13.69 -11.41
CA ALA A 200 11.69 12.60 -10.70
C ALA A 200 13.17 12.48 -11.12
N ASP A 201 14.07 12.60 -10.14
CA ASP A 201 15.49 12.37 -10.29
C ASP A 201 15.76 10.86 -10.34
N VAL A 202 15.43 10.25 -11.48
CA VAL A 202 15.65 8.83 -11.79
C VAL A 202 16.07 8.70 -13.27
N ASP A 203 16.66 7.57 -13.63
CA ASP A 203 16.95 7.19 -15.02
C ASP A 203 15.85 6.20 -15.41
N PRO A 204 14.88 6.62 -16.24
CA PRO A 204 13.74 5.79 -16.59
C PRO A 204 14.16 4.42 -17.13
N ALA A 205 15.23 4.34 -17.92
CA ALA A 205 15.68 3.10 -18.55
C ALA A 205 16.12 2.02 -17.53
N ARG A 206 16.43 2.41 -16.29
CA ARG A 206 16.78 1.50 -15.18
C ARG A 206 15.79 1.57 -14.02
N ALA A 207 14.72 2.35 -14.11
CA ALA A 207 13.80 2.55 -13.00
C ALA A 207 12.86 1.36 -12.80
N VAL A 208 12.47 1.11 -11.55
CA VAL A 208 11.31 0.29 -11.17
C VAL A 208 10.28 1.23 -10.54
N ALA A 209 9.03 1.18 -11.02
CA ALA A 209 7.97 2.07 -10.54
C ALA A 209 6.87 1.29 -9.81
N PHE A 210 6.60 1.68 -8.57
CA PHE A 210 5.49 1.17 -7.76
C PHE A 210 4.44 2.27 -7.62
N VAL A 211 3.23 2.00 -8.10
CA VAL A 211 2.17 3.01 -8.18
C VAL A 211 0.92 2.52 -7.46
N CYS A 212 0.37 3.36 -6.57
CA CYS A 212 -0.84 3.03 -5.83
C CYS A 212 -1.73 4.25 -5.62
N GLY A 213 -3.04 4.10 -5.86
CA GLY A 213 -4.03 5.14 -5.65
C GLY A 213 -5.27 4.90 -6.50
N PRO A 214 -6.05 5.95 -6.81
CA PRO A 214 -7.20 5.82 -7.72
C PRO A 214 -6.80 5.19 -9.06
N GLU A 215 -7.63 4.30 -9.60
CA GLU A 215 -7.31 3.55 -10.84
C GLU A 215 -6.90 4.45 -12.01
N VAL A 216 -7.65 5.54 -12.23
CA VAL A 216 -7.33 6.51 -13.27
C VAL A 216 -5.93 7.11 -13.07
N MET A 217 -5.58 7.44 -11.83
CA MET A 217 -4.27 7.99 -11.48
C MET A 217 -3.18 6.97 -11.75
N MET A 218 -3.36 5.72 -11.29
CA MET A 218 -2.37 4.66 -11.47
C MET A 218 -2.05 4.44 -12.95
N ARG A 219 -3.08 4.39 -13.79
CA ARG A 219 -2.93 4.23 -15.24
C ARG A 219 -2.14 5.36 -15.86
N VAL A 220 -2.57 6.61 -15.68
CA VAL A 220 -1.92 7.76 -16.34
C VAL A 220 -0.50 8.00 -15.81
N THR A 221 -0.23 7.68 -14.54
CA THR A 221 1.11 7.79 -13.95
C THR A 221 2.04 6.73 -14.52
N ALA A 222 1.56 5.49 -14.64
CA ALA A 222 2.33 4.43 -15.27
C ALA A 222 2.64 4.75 -16.74
N GLU A 223 1.65 5.22 -17.50
CA GLU A 223 1.83 5.66 -18.88
C GLU A 223 2.85 6.80 -19.00
N ALA A 224 2.86 7.76 -18.06
CA ALA A 224 3.85 8.83 -18.03
C ALA A 224 5.28 8.29 -17.86
N PHE A 225 5.51 7.37 -16.91
CA PHE A 225 6.84 6.77 -16.73
C PHE A 225 7.26 5.90 -17.92
N ILE A 226 6.34 5.13 -18.50
CA ILE A 226 6.61 4.33 -19.70
C ILE A 226 6.97 5.24 -20.88
N GLY A 227 6.24 6.35 -21.07
CA GLY A 227 6.54 7.35 -22.09
C GLY A 227 7.91 8.03 -21.92
N LEU A 228 8.42 8.10 -20.68
CA LEU A 228 9.75 8.59 -20.36
C LEU A 228 10.85 7.52 -20.52
N GLY A 229 10.49 6.25 -20.76
CA GLY A 229 11.43 5.17 -21.04
C GLY A 229 11.51 4.07 -19.97
N THR A 230 10.68 4.10 -18.93
CA THR A 230 10.60 3.01 -17.96
C THR A 230 9.99 1.77 -18.63
N PRO A 231 10.63 0.58 -18.57
CA PRO A 231 10.06 -0.63 -19.15
C PRO A 231 8.71 -0.98 -18.48
N ALA A 232 7.70 -1.33 -19.28
CA ALA A 232 6.36 -1.66 -18.77
C ALA A 232 6.38 -2.84 -17.76
N ALA A 233 7.26 -3.81 -17.98
CA ALA A 233 7.48 -4.95 -17.07
C ALA A 233 8.00 -4.55 -15.68
N ASP A 234 8.60 -3.36 -15.56
CA ASP A 234 9.15 -2.82 -14.32
C ASP A 234 8.20 -1.86 -13.59
N VAL A 235 6.99 -1.69 -14.11
CA VAL A 235 5.92 -0.94 -13.45
C VAL A 235 4.96 -1.90 -12.77
N ARG A 236 4.66 -1.68 -11.48
CA ARG A 236 3.69 -2.45 -10.71
C ARG A 236 2.62 -1.55 -10.12
N LEU A 237 1.39 -2.03 -10.16
CA LEU A 237 0.18 -1.34 -9.69
C LEU A 237 -0.46 -2.16 -8.56
N SER A 238 -1.03 -1.47 -7.56
CA SER A 238 -1.84 -2.13 -6.52
C SER A 238 -3.33 -1.95 -6.78
N LEU A 239 -4.01 -3.04 -7.10
CA LEU A 239 -5.44 -3.05 -7.45
C LEU A 239 -6.32 -3.24 -6.22
N GLU A 240 -7.48 -2.60 -6.22
CA GLU A 240 -8.50 -2.75 -5.17
C GLU A 240 -9.79 -3.32 -5.76
N ARG A 241 -10.43 -4.25 -5.04
CA ARG A 241 -11.76 -4.79 -5.37
C ARG A 241 -12.51 -5.08 -4.07
N ASN A 242 -13.82 -5.25 -4.15
CA ASN A 242 -14.60 -5.73 -3.02
C ASN A 242 -14.13 -7.14 -2.63
N MET A 243 -13.79 -7.35 -1.35
CA MET A 243 -13.32 -8.64 -0.86
C MET A 243 -14.24 -9.13 0.28
N ARG A 244 -14.51 -10.43 0.31
CA ARG A 244 -15.12 -11.11 1.45
C ARG A 244 -14.17 -12.14 2.05
N CYS A 245 -13.97 -13.28 1.38
CA CYS A 245 -13.19 -14.36 1.97
C CYS A 245 -11.70 -14.02 2.19
N GLY A 246 -11.07 -13.22 1.32
CA GLY A 246 -9.61 -12.98 1.33
C GLY A 246 -8.76 -14.19 0.87
N LEU A 247 -9.39 -15.34 0.57
CA LEU A 247 -8.73 -16.64 0.35
C LEU A 247 -8.83 -17.17 -1.10
N GLY A 248 -9.50 -16.43 -1.98
CA GLY A 248 -9.77 -16.86 -3.36
C GLY A 248 -10.90 -17.89 -3.50
N TRP A 249 -11.78 -18.04 -2.49
CA TRP A 249 -12.88 -19.02 -2.53
C TRP A 249 -14.19 -18.46 -3.12
N CYS A 250 -14.48 -17.19 -2.88
CA CYS A 250 -15.83 -16.63 -3.12
C CYS A 250 -15.99 -15.83 -4.42
N GLY A 251 -14.93 -15.57 -5.18
CA GLY A 251 -14.98 -14.79 -6.43
C GLY A 251 -15.32 -13.29 -6.32
N HIS A 252 -15.61 -12.74 -5.13
CA HIS A 252 -16.03 -11.33 -5.02
C HIS A 252 -14.96 -10.32 -5.45
N CYS A 253 -13.69 -10.69 -5.29
CA CYS A 253 -12.56 -9.87 -5.69
C CYS A 253 -12.08 -10.20 -7.12
N GLN A 254 -12.93 -10.84 -7.93
CA GLN A 254 -12.55 -11.24 -9.27
C GLN A 254 -12.40 -10.01 -10.17
N LEU A 255 -11.32 -9.98 -10.93
CA LEU A 255 -11.04 -9.01 -11.97
C LEU A 255 -10.48 -9.76 -13.18
N GLY A 256 -11.33 -10.04 -14.16
CA GLY A 256 -11.01 -10.96 -15.25
C GLY A 256 -10.58 -12.34 -14.71
N PRO A 257 -9.37 -12.84 -15.05
CA PRO A 257 -8.86 -14.11 -14.54
C PRO A 257 -8.27 -14.03 -13.12
N LEU A 258 -8.14 -12.82 -12.55
CA LEU A 258 -7.46 -12.61 -11.27
C LEU A 258 -8.46 -12.66 -10.13
N LEU A 259 -8.11 -13.37 -9.06
CA LEU A 259 -8.70 -13.17 -7.75
C LEU A 259 -7.78 -12.24 -6.96
N ILE A 260 -8.10 -10.95 -6.88
CA ILE A 260 -7.19 -9.93 -6.32
C ILE A 260 -6.70 -10.26 -4.90
N CYS A 261 -7.49 -10.94 -4.07
CA CYS A 261 -7.04 -11.36 -2.74
C CYS A 261 -5.94 -12.43 -2.71
N ARG A 262 -5.73 -13.16 -3.81
CA ARG A 262 -4.75 -14.25 -3.96
C ARG A 262 -3.67 -13.89 -4.98
N ASP A 263 -4.10 -13.42 -6.15
CA ASP A 263 -3.26 -13.16 -7.32
C ASP A 263 -2.74 -11.71 -7.41
N GLY A 264 -3.33 -10.82 -6.60
CA GLY A 264 -2.94 -9.43 -6.37
C GLY A 264 -2.76 -9.18 -4.86
N PRO A 265 -2.85 -7.94 -4.34
CA PRO A 265 -3.29 -6.74 -5.04
C PRO A 265 -2.22 -6.15 -5.94
N VAL A 266 -0.95 -6.41 -5.65
CA VAL A 266 0.15 -5.87 -6.46
C VAL A 266 0.40 -6.75 -7.68
N VAL A 267 0.27 -6.15 -8.86
CA VAL A 267 0.47 -6.85 -10.13
C VAL A 267 1.29 -5.99 -11.12
N PRO A 268 2.01 -6.60 -12.07
CA PRO A 268 2.67 -5.87 -13.14
C PRO A 268 1.67 -5.07 -13.99
N TYR A 269 2.11 -3.92 -14.52
CA TYR A 269 1.33 -3.04 -15.39
C TYR A 269 0.67 -3.79 -16.54
N GLU A 270 1.42 -4.65 -17.22
CA GLU A 270 0.95 -5.44 -18.37
C GLU A 270 -0.22 -6.36 -18.03
N ARG A 271 -0.35 -6.77 -16.76
CA ARG A 271 -1.49 -7.56 -16.27
C ARG A 271 -2.64 -6.69 -15.76
N ALA A 272 -2.33 -5.56 -15.11
CA ALA A 272 -3.34 -4.67 -14.54
C ALA A 272 -4.12 -3.90 -15.61
N VAL A 273 -3.42 -3.16 -16.47
CA VAL A 273 -4.04 -2.12 -17.30
C VAL A 273 -5.07 -2.65 -18.28
N PRO A 274 -4.85 -3.78 -19.00
CA PRO A 274 -5.89 -4.34 -19.86
C PRO A 274 -7.19 -4.64 -19.12
N LEU A 275 -7.12 -5.01 -17.84
CA LEU A 275 -8.29 -5.31 -17.01
C LEU A 275 -8.98 -4.05 -16.50
N MET A 276 -8.22 -2.99 -16.21
CA MET A 276 -8.76 -1.69 -15.75
C MET A 276 -9.48 -0.91 -16.86
N THR A 277 -9.23 -1.23 -18.13
CA THR A 277 -9.85 -0.56 -19.27
C THR A 277 -11.19 -1.16 -19.71
N VAL A 278 -11.54 -2.34 -19.20
CA VAL A 278 -12.82 -2.99 -19.49
C VAL A 278 -13.87 -2.44 -18.53
N ARG A 279 -14.91 -1.80 -19.06
CA ARG A 279 -15.91 -1.09 -18.25
C ARG A 279 -16.77 -2.04 -17.41
N GLU A 280 -16.91 -3.28 -17.86
CA GLU A 280 -17.72 -4.33 -17.28
C GLU A 280 -17.02 -5.11 -16.15
N LEU A 281 -15.76 -4.78 -15.84
CA LEU A 281 -14.91 -5.41 -14.81
C LEU A 281 -14.59 -4.47 -13.63
#